data_AF-A0A932GPK5-F1
#
_entry.id   AF-A0A932GPK5-F1
#
_cell.length_a   1.000
_cell.length_b   1.000
_cell.length_c   1.000
_cell.angle_alpha   90.00
_cell.angle_beta   90.00
_cell.angle_gamma   90.00
#
_symmetry.space_group_name_H-M   'P 1'
#
loop_
_entity.id
_entity.type
_entity.pdbx_description
1 polymer ?
#
loop_
_entity_poly.entity_id
_entity_poly.type
_entity_poly.pdbx_seq_one_letter_code
_entity_poly.pdbx_strand_id
1 'polypeptide(L)'
;MSGTVDGLLVIPADVPLVWPEDVDALVAESDGSPRVVLCPARDGCGTNGALRCPGDVMPLTFGNNSFHPHHDLALRLGIPCSVVERPRLGLDLDRPEDVAAYLEEARSGETYRYLTSIGVRKRVSRLELTVRALPDQRTYNGLIST
;
A
#
# COMPACT_ATOMS: atom_id res chain seq x y z
N MET A 1 20.42 7.05 26.47
CA MET A 1 19.02 7.41 26.20
C MET A 1 18.63 6.67 24.93
N SER A 2 17.74 5.68 25.02
CA SER A 2 17.17 5.08 23.80
C SER A 2 16.30 6.15 23.16
N GLY A 3 16.73 6.70 22.02
CA GLY A 3 16.05 7.80 21.34
C GLY A 3 14.84 7.30 20.58
N THR A 4 13.77 6.95 21.29
CA THR A 4 12.50 6.55 20.67
C THR A 4 11.71 7.81 20.29
N VAL A 5 11.19 7.85 19.07
CA VAL A 5 10.28 8.91 18.60
C VAL A 5 8.85 8.64 19.08
N ASP A 6 8.07 9.71 19.31
CA ASP A 6 6.68 9.60 19.80
C ASP A 6 5.76 8.87 18.81
N GLY A 7 6.12 8.88 17.52
CA GLY A 7 5.47 8.09 16.49
C GLY A 7 6.36 7.89 15.28
N LEU A 8 6.20 6.75 14.61
CA LEU A 8 6.82 6.48 13.32
C LEU A 8 5.76 6.02 12.32
N LEU A 9 5.57 6.82 11.27
CA LEU A 9 4.77 6.46 10.11
C LEU A 9 5.67 5.93 9.00
N VAL A 10 5.37 4.73 8.50
CA VAL A 10 6.02 4.13 7.34
C VAL A 10 5.01 4.04 6.20
N ILE A 11 5.40 4.54 5.03
CA ILE A 11 4.64 4.48 3.77
C ILE A 11 5.61 3.93 2.70
N PRO A 12 5.22 2.89 1.95
CA PRO A 12 5.99 2.42 0.79
C PRO A 12 6.26 3.51 -0.25
N ALA A 13 7.30 3.37 -1.07
CA ALA A 13 7.70 4.41 -2.03
C ALA A 13 6.92 4.36 -3.37
N ASP A 14 6.14 3.31 -3.57
CA ASP A 14 5.44 2.91 -4.80
C ASP A 14 3.95 3.26 -4.80
N VAL A 15 3.50 4.13 -3.88
CA VAL A 15 2.12 4.65 -3.80
C VAL A 15 2.00 6.10 -4.33
N PRO A 16 2.17 6.34 -5.64
CA PRO A 16 2.33 7.68 -6.21
C PRO A 16 1.06 8.55 -6.19
N LEU A 17 -0.08 8.01 -5.76
CA LEU A 17 -1.31 8.78 -5.56
C LEU A 17 -1.40 9.43 -4.18
N VAL A 18 -0.48 9.12 -3.26
CA VAL A 18 -0.45 9.68 -1.90
C VAL A 18 -0.54 11.20 -1.91
N TRP A 19 -1.31 11.73 -0.98
CA TRP A 19 -1.46 13.17 -0.78
C TRP A 19 -1.44 13.52 0.71
N PRO A 20 -1.12 14.78 1.09
CA PRO A 20 -1.18 15.25 2.47
C PRO A 20 -2.38 14.77 3.30
N GLU A 21 -3.61 14.83 2.79
CA GLU A 21 -4.78 14.43 3.61
C GLU A 21 -4.82 12.93 3.91
N ASP A 22 -4.12 12.09 3.13
CA ASP A 22 -4.00 10.66 3.46
C ASP A 22 -3.08 10.48 4.66
N VAL A 23 -1.96 11.22 4.71
CA VAL A 23 -1.05 11.23 5.86
C VAL A 23 -1.74 11.78 7.10
N ASP A 24 -2.43 12.92 6.95
CA ASP A 24 -3.16 13.55 8.05
C ASP A 24 -4.23 12.61 8.63
N ALA A 25 -4.93 11.85 7.79
CA ALA A 25 -5.92 10.88 8.25
C ALA A 25 -5.31 9.76 9.12
N LEU A 26 -4.09 9.30 8.82
CA LEU A 26 -3.40 8.31 9.65
C LEU A 26 -2.89 8.92 10.96
N VAL A 27 -2.37 10.15 10.91
CA VAL A 27 -1.82 10.85 12.08
C VAL A 27 -2.92 11.30 13.05
N ALA A 28 -4.09 11.68 12.54
CA ALA A 28 -5.24 12.10 13.33
C ALA A 28 -5.78 11.01 14.28
N GLU A 29 -5.49 9.74 13.98
CA GLU A 29 -5.79 8.64 14.88
C GLU A 29 -4.86 8.60 16.10
N SER A 30 -3.71 9.29 16.11
CA SER A 30 -2.85 9.36 17.29
C SER A 30 -3.39 10.35 18.33
N ASP A 31 -3.52 9.89 19.57
CA ASP A 31 -3.95 10.69 20.73
C ASP A 31 -2.86 10.80 21.81
N GLY A 32 -1.63 10.41 21.47
CA GLY A 32 -0.50 10.34 22.40
C GLY A 32 -0.46 9.08 23.27
N SER A 33 -1.45 8.20 23.19
CA SER A 33 -1.40 6.88 23.82
C SER A 33 -0.75 5.82 22.91
N PRO A 34 -0.26 4.70 23.47
CA PRO A 34 0.29 3.62 22.65
C PRO A 34 -0.77 3.03 21.71
N ARG A 35 -0.51 3.06 20.40
CA ARG A 35 -1.41 2.51 19.37
C ARG A 35 -0.71 2.21 18.05
N VAL A 36 -1.43 1.49 17.20
CA VAL A 36 -1.06 1.24 15.80
C VAL A 36 -2.19 1.73 14.89
N VAL A 37 -1.85 2.30 13.74
CA VAL A 37 -2.79 2.68 12.69
C VAL A 37 -2.30 2.08 11.39
N LEU A 38 -3.14 1.27 10.74
CA LEU A 38 -2.81 0.57 9.50
C LEU A 38 -3.69 1.08 8.36
N CYS A 39 -3.08 1.38 7.21
CA CYS A 39 -3.78 1.51 5.95
C CYS A 39 -3.46 0.29 5.09
N PRO A 40 -4.45 -0.51 4.69
CA PRO A 40 -4.23 -1.65 3.82
C PRO A 40 -3.88 -1.20 2.39
N ALA A 41 -3.23 -2.10 1.64
CA ALA A 41 -3.19 -2.05 0.19
C ALA A 41 -4.59 -2.34 -0.38
N ARG A 42 -4.81 -2.04 -1.67
CA ARG A 42 -6.11 -2.15 -2.34
C ARG A 42 -6.68 -3.56 -2.34
N ASP A 43 -5.83 -4.58 -2.33
CA ASP A 43 -6.22 -5.99 -2.27
C ASP A 43 -6.54 -6.48 -0.85
N GLY A 44 -6.32 -5.64 0.17
CA GLY A 44 -6.50 -5.98 1.58
C GLY A 44 -5.42 -6.88 2.18
N CYS A 45 -4.40 -7.24 1.40
CA CYS A 45 -3.33 -8.15 1.79
C CYS A 45 -2.07 -7.38 2.23
N GLY A 46 -1.68 -6.37 1.47
CA GLY A 46 -0.53 -5.51 1.77
C GLY A 46 -0.82 -4.42 2.80
N THR A 47 0.23 -3.77 3.32
CA THR A 47 0.14 -2.58 4.19
C THR A 47 0.77 -1.37 3.51
N ASN A 48 -0.02 -0.37 3.15
CA ASN A 48 0.45 0.84 2.48
C ASN A 48 0.59 2.05 3.41
N GLY A 49 0.22 1.89 4.69
CA GLY A 49 0.57 2.84 5.74
C GLY A 49 0.61 2.15 7.09
N ALA A 50 1.63 2.42 7.89
CA ALA A 50 1.74 1.90 9.25
C ALA A 50 2.29 2.99 10.18
N LEU A 51 1.42 3.58 10.99
CA LEU A 51 1.81 4.44 12.11
C LEU A 51 1.90 3.59 13.37
N ARG A 52 3.01 3.74 14.09
CA ARG A 52 3.24 3.16 15.41
C ARG A 52 3.51 4.28 16.41
N CYS A 53 2.80 4.26 17.53
CA CYS A 53 3.00 5.16 18.66
C CYS A 53 3.17 4.32 19.93
N PRO A 54 4.28 4.44 20.68
CA PRO A 54 5.58 5.00 20.26
C PRO A 54 6.14 4.33 19.00
N GLY A 55 7.13 4.95 18.36
CA GLY A 55 7.67 4.50 17.07
C GLY A 55 8.24 3.07 17.06
N ASP A 56 8.47 2.46 18.22
CA ASP A 56 9.02 1.11 18.43
C ASP A 56 8.05 0.14 19.13
N VAL A 57 6.76 0.50 19.30
CA VAL A 57 5.78 -0.26 20.09
C VAL A 57 5.58 -1.72 19.63
N MET A 58 5.82 -2.00 18.35
CA MET A 58 5.88 -3.35 17.78
C MET A 58 6.74 -3.36 16.51
N PRO A 59 7.39 -4.46 16.13
CA PRO A 59 8.10 -4.54 14.85
C PRO A 59 7.13 -4.49 13.64
N LEU A 60 7.64 -4.00 12.50
CA LEU A 60 6.95 -4.09 11.21
C LEU A 60 7.60 -5.16 10.34
N THR A 61 6.78 -5.93 9.64
CA THR A 61 7.16 -6.99 8.70
C THR A 61 6.42 -6.77 7.38
N PHE A 62 7.01 -5.96 6.50
CA PHE A 62 6.48 -5.71 5.16
C PHE A 62 6.73 -6.88 4.20
N GLY A 63 5.94 -6.91 3.13
CA GLY A 63 5.94 -7.94 2.12
C GLY A 63 4.52 -8.36 1.74
N ASN A 64 4.44 -9.43 0.95
CA ASN A 64 3.18 -10.02 0.53
C ASN A 64 2.37 -10.45 1.77
N ASN A 65 1.08 -10.10 1.81
CA ASN A 65 0.18 -10.41 2.94
C ASN A 65 0.60 -9.80 4.29
N SER A 66 1.29 -8.65 4.30
CA SER A 66 1.77 -8.01 5.53
C SER A 66 0.68 -7.41 6.44
N PHE A 67 -0.52 -7.12 5.93
CA PHE A 67 -1.59 -6.49 6.71
C PHE A 67 -2.04 -7.33 7.92
N HIS A 68 -2.43 -8.59 7.68
CA HIS A 68 -2.93 -9.47 8.73
C HIS A 68 -1.87 -9.75 9.81
N PRO A 69 -0.59 -10.05 9.48
CA PRO A 69 0.49 -10.16 10.47
C PRO A 69 0.66 -8.91 11.35
N HIS A 70 0.58 -7.70 10.78
CA HIS A 70 0.64 -6.46 11.55
C HIS A 70 -0.55 -6.33 12.50
N HIS A 71 -1.77 -6.49 11.96
CA HIS A 71 -3.00 -6.38 12.72
C HIS A 71 -3.05 -7.39 13.87
N ASP A 72 -2.77 -8.67 13.59
CA ASP A 72 -2.76 -9.73 14.57
C ASP A 72 -1.68 -9.53 15.64
N LEU A 73 -0.52 -8.97 15.26
CA LEU A 73 0.53 -8.65 16.23
C LEU A 73 0.07 -7.57 17.21
N ALA A 74 -0.55 -6.49 16.72
CA ALA A 74 -1.08 -5.44 17.59
C ALA A 74 -2.11 -6.01 18.59
N LEU A 75 -3.03 -6.85 18.11
CA LEU A 75 -4.01 -7.53 18.96
C LEU A 75 -3.35 -8.46 19.99
N ARG A 76 -2.38 -9.28 19.60
CA ARG A 76 -1.66 -10.18 20.52
C ARG A 76 -0.90 -9.42 21.61
N LEU A 77 -0.41 -8.23 21.32
CA LEU A 77 0.29 -7.37 22.27
C LEU A 77 -0.67 -6.49 23.11
N GLY A 78 -1.98 -6.56 22.85
CA GLY A 78 -2.98 -5.71 23.53
C GLY A 78 -2.88 -4.23 23.16
N ILE A 79 -2.28 -3.91 22.01
CA ILE A 79 -2.11 -2.54 21.52
C ILE A 79 -3.37 -2.18 20.70
N PRO A 80 -4.06 -1.07 21.00
CA PRO A 80 -5.14 -0.57 20.16
C PRO A 80 -4.70 -0.40 18.70
N CYS A 81 -5.48 -0.94 17.77
CA CYS A 81 -5.19 -0.89 16.34
C CYS A 81 -6.38 -0.30 15.57
N SER A 82 -6.17 0.84 14.90
CA SER A 82 -7.14 1.42 13.95
C SER A 82 -6.80 0.97 12.53
N VAL A 83 -7.82 0.72 11.71
CA VAL A 83 -7.65 0.50 10.26
C VAL A 83 -8.27 1.68 9.52
N VAL A 84 -7.46 2.38 8.74
CA VAL A 84 -7.86 3.58 7.97
C VAL A 84 -7.69 3.28 6.50
N GLU A 85 -8.81 3.13 5.78
CA GLU A 85 -8.78 2.89 4.33
C GLU A 85 -8.62 4.20 3.56
N ARG A 86 -7.54 4.31 2.78
CA ARG A 86 -7.28 5.45 1.89
C ARG A 86 -7.08 4.95 0.46
N PRO A 87 -8.04 5.14 -0.47
CA PRO A 87 -7.91 4.63 -1.84
C PRO A 87 -6.64 5.08 -2.58
N ARG A 88 -6.20 6.32 -2.35
CA ARG A 88 -4.95 6.86 -2.90
C ARG A 88 -3.69 6.20 -2.33
N LEU A 89 -3.69 5.89 -1.03
CA LEU A 89 -2.58 5.21 -0.39
C LEU A 89 -2.61 3.72 -0.69
N GLY A 90 -3.79 3.13 -0.84
CA GLY A 90 -3.99 1.71 -1.10
C GLY A 90 -3.54 1.27 -2.51
N LEU A 91 -3.29 2.18 -3.45
CA LEU A 91 -2.82 1.82 -4.78
C LEU A 91 -1.29 1.97 -4.91
N ASP A 92 -0.59 0.88 -4.65
CA ASP A 92 0.81 0.65 -5.02
C ASP A 92 0.95 0.18 -6.48
N LEU A 93 2.10 0.45 -7.10
CA LEU A 93 2.37 0.14 -8.52
C LEU A 93 3.27 -1.10 -8.72
N ASP A 94 2.74 -2.28 -8.42
CA ASP A 94 3.47 -3.54 -8.55
C ASP A 94 3.27 -4.25 -9.89
N ARG A 95 2.07 -4.13 -10.48
CA ARG A 95 1.67 -4.87 -11.69
C ARG A 95 1.20 -3.94 -12.81
N PRO A 96 1.19 -4.42 -14.07
CA PRO A 96 0.66 -3.64 -15.18
C PRO A 96 -0.78 -3.15 -14.98
N GLU A 97 -1.59 -3.94 -14.28
CA GLU A 97 -2.98 -3.60 -13.95
C GLU A 97 -3.07 -2.38 -13.02
N ASP A 98 -2.12 -2.23 -12.09
CA ASP A 98 -2.08 -1.10 -11.16
C ASP A 98 -1.68 0.19 -11.89
N VAL A 99 -0.77 0.08 -12.85
CA VAL A 99 -0.41 1.20 -13.75
C VAL A 99 -1.63 1.64 -14.56
N ALA A 100 -2.49 0.71 -15.01
CA ALA A 100 -3.72 1.05 -15.70
C ALA A 100 -4.66 1.86 -14.78
N ALA A 101 -4.93 1.35 -13.58
CA ALA A 101 -5.77 2.02 -12.58
C ALA A 101 -5.20 3.40 -12.19
N TYR A 102 -3.90 3.51 -11.98
CA TYR A 102 -3.23 4.79 -11.71
C TYR A 102 -3.46 5.81 -12.82
N LEU A 103 -3.43 5.39 -14.08
CA LEU A 103 -3.63 6.28 -15.23
C LEU A 103 -5.09 6.70 -15.44
N GLU A 104 -6.05 6.01 -14.80
CA GLU A 104 -7.46 6.42 -14.74
C GLU A 104 -7.67 7.55 -13.74
N GLU A 105 -6.91 7.57 -12.65
CA GLU A 105 -7.01 8.56 -11.57
C GLU A 105 -6.06 9.75 -11.75
N ALA A 106 -4.77 9.49 -12.00
CA ALA A 106 -3.74 10.51 -12.05
C ALA A 106 -3.85 11.41 -13.28
N ARG A 107 -3.60 12.71 -13.08
CA ARG A 107 -3.53 13.73 -14.15
C ARG A 107 -2.24 14.57 -14.10
N SER A 108 -1.44 14.42 -13.04
CA SER A 108 -0.25 15.22 -12.79
C SER A 108 0.74 14.47 -11.89
N GLY A 109 1.89 15.09 -11.61
CA GLY A 109 2.95 14.50 -10.79
C GLY A 109 4.07 13.83 -11.61
N GLU A 110 5.17 13.52 -10.92
CA GLU A 110 6.39 12.97 -11.52
C GLU A 110 6.16 11.61 -12.16
N THR A 111 5.49 10.70 -11.45
CA THR A 111 5.16 9.36 -11.94
C THR A 111 4.28 9.44 -13.18
N TYR A 112 3.22 10.26 -13.17
CA TYR A 112 2.35 10.46 -14.34
C TYR A 112 3.12 10.99 -15.54
N ARG A 113 3.97 12.01 -15.34
CA ARG A 113 4.79 12.58 -16.41
C ARG A 113 5.77 11.55 -16.97
N TYR A 114 6.46 10.80 -16.12
CA TYR A 114 7.39 9.77 -16.56
C TYR A 114 6.68 8.67 -17.34
N LEU A 115 5.60 8.11 -16.81
CA LEU A 115 4.79 7.08 -17.45
C LEU A 115 4.22 7.53 -18.80
N THR A 116 3.79 8.79 -18.89
CA THR A 116 3.35 9.39 -20.16
C THR A 116 4.50 9.52 -21.15
N SER A 117 5.69 9.96 -20.70
CA SER A 117 6.87 10.14 -21.57
C SER A 117 7.35 8.84 -22.22
N ILE A 118 7.22 7.71 -21.53
CA ILE A 118 7.58 6.39 -22.07
C ILE A 118 6.45 5.74 -22.91
N GLY A 119 5.31 6.44 -23.06
CA GLY A 119 4.15 5.97 -23.80
C GLY A 119 3.47 4.76 -23.15
N VAL A 120 3.44 4.70 -21.81
CA VAL A 120 3.02 3.48 -21.08
C VAL A 120 1.61 3.02 -21.43
N ARG A 121 0.68 3.96 -21.72
CA ARG A 121 -0.71 3.62 -22.11
C ARG A 121 -0.76 2.62 -23.26
N LYS A 122 0.07 2.82 -24.28
CA LYS A 122 0.16 1.90 -25.44
C LYS A 122 0.72 0.53 -25.06
N ARG A 123 1.60 0.47 -24.06
CA ARG A 123 2.26 -0.76 -23.59
C ARG A 123 1.28 -1.61 -22.77
N VAL A 124 0.55 -0.98 -21.85
CA VAL A 124 -0.47 -1.65 -21.03
C VAL A 124 -1.61 -2.19 -21.89
N SER A 125 -2.17 -1.38 -22.81
CA SER A 125 -3.23 -1.87 -23.71
C SER A 125 -2.77 -3.05 -24.59
N ARG A 126 -1.51 -3.07 -25.01
CA ARG A 126 -0.95 -4.21 -25.76
C ARG A 126 -0.86 -5.48 -24.90
N LEU A 127 -0.46 -5.35 -23.63
CA LEU A 127 -0.40 -6.47 -22.70
C LEU A 127 -1.80 -7.06 -22.47
N GLU A 128 -2.80 -6.23 -22.21
CA GLU A 128 -4.19 -6.67 -22.00
C GLU A 128 -4.74 -7.42 -23.23
N LEU A 129 -4.50 -6.89 -24.44
CA LEU A 129 -4.89 -7.56 -25.69
C LEU A 129 -4.17 -8.90 -25.88
N THR A 130 -2.88 -8.97 -25.51
CA THR A 130 -2.09 -10.20 -25.63
C THR A 130 -2.59 -11.26 -24.65
N VAL A 131 -2.83 -10.90 -23.39
CA VAL A 131 -3.35 -11.81 -22.35
C VAL A 131 -4.74 -12.32 -22.72
N ARG A 132 -5.61 -11.47 -23.28
CA ARG A 132 -6.95 -11.87 -23.75
C ARG A 132 -6.91 -12.77 -24.99
N ALA A 133 -5.85 -12.71 -25.79
CA ALA A 133 -5.68 -13.52 -26.98
C ALA A 133 -5.09 -14.92 -26.71
N LEU A 134 -4.67 -15.21 -25.47
CA LEU A 134 -4.16 -16.53 -25.10
C LEU A 134 -5.31 -17.55 -25.00
N PRO A 135 -5.23 -18.70 -25.69
CA PRO A 135 -6.18 -19.78 -25.50
C PRO A 135 -5.93 -20.45 -24.14
N ASP A 136 -6.95 -20.38 -23.27
CA ASP A 136 -7.05 -20.97 -21.92
C ASP A 136 -6.59 -20.08 -20.75
N GLN A 137 -7.56 -19.38 -20.13
CA GLN A 137 -7.36 -18.53 -18.94
C GLN A 137 -7.51 -19.29 -17.60
N ARG A 138 -7.51 -20.63 -17.58
CA ARG A 138 -7.86 -21.42 -16.38
C ARG A 138 -6.71 -21.93 -15.50
N THR A 139 -5.45 -21.53 -15.67
CA THR A 139 -4.36 -22.18 -14.88
C THR A 139 -3.37 -21.27 -14.16
N TYR A 140 -3.58 -19.96 -14.06
CA TYR A 140 -2.77 -19.09 -13.19
C TYR A 140 -3.51 -18.72 -11.90
N ASN A 141 -3.86 -19.73 -11.08
CA ASN A 141 -4.47 -19.50 -9.76
C ASN A 141 -3.85 -20.35 -8.64
N GLY A 142 -2.54 -20.59 -8.72
CA GLY A 142 -1.80 -21.21 -7.64
C GLY A 142 -0.40 -21.57 -8.08
N LEU A 143 0.59 -20.76 -7.69
CA LEU A 143 2.00 -21.10 -7.52
C LEU A 143 2.82 -19.83 -7.22
N ILE A 144 2.54 -19.15 -6.11
CA ILE A 144 3.59 -18.51 -5.29
C ILE A 144 3.13 -18.63 -3.83
N SER A 145 3.31 -19.82 -3.27
CA SER A 145 3.57 -20.01 -1.84
C SER A 145 4.97 -20.57 -1.73
N THR A 146 5.90 -19.73 -1.29
CA THR A 146 7.14 -20.08 -0.59
C THR A 146 7.52 -18.91 0.26
#